data_AF-A0A7Y4WZV6-F1
#
_entry.id   AF-A0A7Y4WZV6-F1
#
_cell.length_a   1.000
_cell.length_b   1.000
_cell.length_c   1.000
_cell.angle_alpha   90.00
_cell.angle_beta   90.00
_cell.angle_gamma   90.00
#
_symmetry.space_group_name_H-M   'P 1'
#
loop_
_entity.id
_entity.type
_entity.pdbx_description
1 polymer ?
#
loop_
_entity_poly.entity_id
_entity_poly.type
_entity_poly.pdbx_seq_one_letter_code
_entity_poly.pdbx_strand_id
1 'polypeptide(L)'
;MKLTWILLITIFLAGCFGGKNTAQKSSGKKSISKILKSPDPAYKLKMAEQFFVKKKYTKAQLIFEDVIPYYKTEYKVFEDIYYKYSYCAYYLKDYMNAENLFKSFLEIFPNSTRAEEADYMRGYCFFKQSPKPELDQTSTIRTMGIMQTFINTHPGSARNKEATEIIDICREKLETKDRKSALLYYDLGQFRAAGVAYTELLNSYPESVQADNYKLMIIKSYYRFAELSIEEKQKERYEQVINECNEFTDRFPDSKLKKEADEFLNLSQKNIKRLNNEQIKTSA
;
A
#
# COMPACT_ATOMS: atom_id res chain seq x y z
N MET A 1 -24.45 39.96 23.35
CA MET A 1 -23.93 40.63 24.56
C MET A 1 -22.52 40.15 24.83
N LYS A 2 -21.54 41.02 24.58
CA LYS A 2 -20.12 40.81 24.89
C LYS A 2 -19.89 41.25 26.34
N LEU A 3 -19.21 40.45 27.16
CA LEU A 3 -18.55 40.96 28.36
C LEU A 3 -17.10 40.46 28.39
N THR A 4 -16.25 41.31 27.84
CA THR A 4 -14.81 41.40 28.05
C THR A 4 -14.54 41.97 29.44
N TRP A 5 -13.77 41.28 30.28
CA TRP A 5 -13.12 41.89 31.44
C TRP A 5 -11.60 41.81 31.26
N ILE A 6 -11.04 42.98 30.97
CA ILE A 6 -9.62 43.30 30.96
C ILE A 6 -9.28 43.76 32.39
N LEU A 7 -8.24 43.18 33.00
CA LEU A 7 -7.64 43.76 34.19
C LEU A 7 -6.12 43.78 34.04
N LEU A 8 -5.60 45.00 34.13
CA LEU A 8 -4.22 45.43 33.95
C LEU A 8 -3.35 45.07 35.15
N ILE A 9 -2.17 44.51 34.83
CA ILE A 9 -0.81 44.84 35.32
C ILE A 9 -0.65 45.31 36.77
N THR A 10 0.15 44.56 37.54
CA THR A 10 1.27 45.14 38.32
C THR A 10 2.45 44.17 38.36
N ILE A 11 3.58 44.66 37.85
CA ILE A 11 4.93 44.11 38.01
C ILE A 11 5.38 44.41 39.45
N PHE A 12 5.88 43.41 40.17
CA PHE A 12 6.77 43.62 41.33
C PHE A 12 7.98 42.71 41.18
N LEU A 13 9.16 43.33 41.17
CA LEU A 13 10.48 42.72 41.14
C LEU A 13 11.04 42.61 42.56
N ALA A 14 11.90 41.60 42.72
CA ALA A 14 12.95 41.40 43.73
C ALA A 14 12.58 40.71 45.07
N GLY A 15 13.29 39.61 45.33
CA GLY A 15 13.39 38.97 46.64
C GLY A 15 13.97 37.55 46.57
N CYS A 16 15.31 37.42 46.55
CA CYS A 16 16.02 36.17 46.85
C CYS A 16 15.69 35.70 48.28
N PHE A 17 15.44 34.39 48.49
CA PHE A 17 16.01 33.57 49.58
C PHE A 17 15.41 32.14 49.59
N GLY A 18 16.25 31.16 49.93
CA GLY A 18 15.81 29.97 50.69
C GLY A 18 15.37 28.76 49.88
N GLY A 19 16.30 27.80 49.73
CA GLY A 19 16.06 26.54 49.05
C GLY A 19 15.03 25.63 49.70
N LYS A 20 14.38 24.82 48.85
CA LYS A 20 13.98 23.45 49.15
C LYS A 20 14.24 22.61 47.90
N ASN A 21 15.31 21.81 47.98
CA ASN A 21 15.55 20.67 47.12
C ASN A 21 14.36 19.71 47.24
N THR A 22 13.34 19.87 46.40
CA THR A 22 12.40 18.79 46.12
C THR A 22 13.12 17.84 45.17
N ALA A 23 13.80 16.87 45.78
CA ALA A 23 14.34 15.70 45.11
C ALA A 23 13.20 15.00 44.37
N GLN A 24 13.07 15.32 43.08
CA GLN A 24 12.34 14.50 42.14
C GLN A 24 13.08 13.16 42.07
N LYS A 25 12.57 12.16 42.79
CA LYS A 25 13.00 10.77 42.72
C LYS A 25 12.94 10.31 41.26
N SER A 26 14.04 10.47 40.53
CA SER A 26 14.21 9.84 39.23
C SER A 26 14.35 8.34 39.51
N SER A 27 13.34 7.57 39.14
CA SER A 27 13.44 6.12 39.08
C SER A 27 14.67 5.79 38.20
N GLY A 28 15.68 5.17 38.80
CA GLY A 28 17.03 5.05 38.23
C GLY A 28 17.05 4.65 36.75
N LYS A 29 17.37 5.61 35.88
CA LYS A 29 17.78 5.33 34.49
C LYS A 29 19.15 4.65 34.55
N LYS A 30 19.19 3.33 34.68
CA LYS A 30 20.44 2.57 34.44
C LYS A 30 20.93 2.94 33.02
N SER A 31 22.16 3.44 32.94
CA SER A 31 22.76 3.81 31.65
C SER A 31 22.96 2.56 30.80
N ILE A 32 22.51 2.60 29.54
CA ILE A 32 22.64 1.48 28.58
C ILE A 32 24.11 1.07 28.41
N SER A 33 25.03 2.05 28.42
CA SER A 33 26.48 1.82 28.32
C SER A 33 26.99 0.93 29.46
N LYS A 34 26.45 1.09 30.68
CA LYS A 34 26.84 0.24 31.83
C LYS A 34 26.35 -1.20 31.67
N ILE A 35 25.20 -1.39 31.00
CA ILE A 35 24.65 -2.74 30.76
C ILE A 35 25.48 -3.45 29.70
N LEU A 36 25.78 -2.79 28.58
CA LEU A 36 26.58 -3.37 27.49
C LEU A 36 28.02 -3.73 27.92
N LYS A 37 28.62 -2.93 28.81
CA LYS A 37 29.96 -3.21 29.38
C LYS A 37 29.97 -4.33 30.42
N SER A 38 28.82 -4.84 30.85
CA SER A 38 28.77 -5.95 31.81
C SER A 38 29.36 -7.21 31.16
N PRO A 39 30.16 -8.02 31.88
CA PRO A 39 30.66 -9.29 31.34
C PRO A 39 29.63 -10.43 31.42
N ASP A 40 28.47 -10.22 32.06
CA ASP A 40 27.46 -11.24 32.34
C ASP A 40 26.34 -11.23 31.25
N PRO A 41 26.30 -12.22 30.34
CA PRO A 41 25.28 -12.30 29.30
C PRO A 41 23.86 -12.47 29.87
N ALA A 42 23.70 -13.16 31.01
CA ALA A 42 22.40 -13.41 31.62
C ALA A 42 21.83 -12.11 32.22
N TYR A 43 22.68 -11.29 32.85
CA TYR A 43 22.28 -9.96 33.28
C TYR A 43 21.85 -9.08 32.10
N LYS A 44 22.60 -9.10 30.99
CA LYS A 44 22.24 -8.34 29.78
C LYS A 44 20.90 -8.80 29.22
N LEU A 45 20.70 -10.10 29.07
CA LEU A 45 19.44 -10.69 28.57
C LEU A 45 18.25 -10.25 29.42
N LYS A 46 18.34 -10.39 30.75
CA LYS A 46 17.30 -9.93 31.69
C LYS A 46 16.99 -8.44 31.52
N MET A 47 17.99 -7.60 31.27
CA MET A 47 17.78 -6.18 31.01
C MET A 47 17.12 -5.92 29.65
N ALA A 48 17.47 -6.66 28.60
CA ALA A 48 16.84 -6.57 27.29
C ALA A 48 15.34 -6.92 27.36
N GLU A 49 14.99 -8.00 28.06
CA GLU A 49 13.60 -8.40 28.30
C GLU A 49 12.81 -7.32 29.05
N GLN A 50 13.40 -6.74 30.10
CA GLN A 50 12.77 -5.64 30.81
C GLN A 50 12.53 -4.42 29.92
N PHE A 51 13.45 -4.12 28.99
CA PHE A 51 13.25 -3.05 28.02
C PHE A 51 12.16 -3.40 27.00
N PHE A 52 12.13 -4.65 26.52
CA PHE A 52 11.12 -5.14 25.59
C PHE A 52 9.71 -5.02 26.18
N VAL A 53 9.49 -5.54 27.39
CA VAL A 53 8.21 -5.45 28.11
C VAL A 53 7.80 -4.00 28.36
N LYS A 54 8.77 -3.12 28.64
CA LYS A 54 8.55 -1.67 28.79
C LYS A 54 8.43 -0.92 27.47
N LYS A 55 8.35 -1.61 26.33
CA LYS A 55 8.25 -1.06 24.97
C LYS A 55 9.40 -0.12 24.60
N LYS A 56 10.55 -0.26 25.28
CA LYS A 56 11.79 0.50 24.99
C LYS A 56 12.58 -0.24 23.93
N TYR A 57 11.97 -0.41 22.75
CA TYR A 57 12.46 -1.31 21.70
C TYR A 57 13.85 -0.96 21.19
N THR A 58 14.21 0.32 21.06
CA THR A 58 15.58 0.73 20.68
C THR A 58 16.64 0.19 21.65
N LYS A 59 16.34 0.19 22.94
CA LYS A 59 17.27 -0.32 23.98
C LYS A 59 17.27 -1.83 24.01
N ALA A 60 16.10 -2.45 23.87
CA ALA A 60 15.97 -3.89 23.83
C ALA A 60 16.72 -4.47 22.62
N GLN A 61 16.51 -3.92 21.43
CA GLN A 61 17.15 -4.34 20.19
C GLN A 61 18.68 -4.35 20.31
N LEU A 62 19.26 -3.23 20.77
CA LEU A 62 20.71 -3.09 20.93
C LEU A 62 21.30 -4.14 21.88
N ILE A 63 20.61 -4.44 22.99
CA ILE A 63 21.11 -5.44 23.94
C ILE A 63 20.86 -6.86 23.42
N PHE A 64 19.74 -7.12 22.76
CA PHE A 64 19.47 -8.43 22.14
C PHE A 64 20.54 -8.78 21.11
N GLU A 65 20.89 -7.84 20.23
CA GLU A 65 21.97 -8.00 19.24
C GLU A 65 23.31 -8.36 19.91
N ASP A 66 23.66 -7.67 21.00
CA ASP A 66 24.90 -7.90 21.76
C ASP A 66 24.92 -9.26 22.48
N VAL A 67 23.77 -9.78 22.93
CA VAL A 67 23.73 -11.07 23.66
C VAL A 67 23.58 -12.30 22.76
N ILE A 68 23.10 -12.15 21.52
CA ILE A 68 22.88 -13.27 20.58
C ILE A 68 24.08 -14.23 20.49
N PRO A 69 25.34 -13.77 20.34
CA PRO A 69 26.50 -14.65 20.19
C PRO A 69 26.71 -15.64 21.35
N TYR A 70 26.30 -15.27 22.57
CA TYR A 70 26.50 -16.07 23.78
C TYR A 70 25.49 -17.22 23.92
N TYR A 71 24.34 -17.11 23.26
CA TYR A 71 23.22 -18.05 23.43
C TYR A 71 22.99 -18.96 22.21
N LYS A 72 23.80 -18.87 21.15
CA LYS A 72 23.58 -19.61 19.89
C LYS A 72 23.47 -21.13 20.05
N THR A 73 24.11 -21.71 21.06
CA THR A 73 24.05 -23.16 21.34
C THR A 73 22.83 -23.57 22.17
N GLU A 74 22.20 -22.62 22.88
CA GLU A 74 21.00 -22.84 23.69
C GLU A 74 19.74 -22.58 22.84
N TYR A 75 19.38 -23.56 22.00
CA TYR A 75 18.37 -23.42 20.94
C TYR A 75 17.11 -22.64 21.37
N LYS A 76 16.48 -23.01 22.50
CA LYS A 76 15.23 -22.38 22.95
C LYS A 76 15.40 -20.94 23.44
N VAL A 77 16.53 -20.64 24.09
CA VAL A 77 16.84 -19.27 24.53
C VAL A 77 17.17 -18.41 23.31
N PHE A 78 17.94 -18.96 22.36
CA PHE A 78 18.28 -18.28 21.13
C PHE A 78 17.05 -17.97 20.25
N GLU A 79 16.15 -18.94 20.08
CA GLU A 79 14.87 -18.78 19.38
C GLU A 79 14.07 -17.61 19.96
N ASP A 80 13.94 -17.54 21.29
CA ASP A 80 13.17 -16.50 21.95
C ASP A 80 13.82 -15.11 21.88
N ILE A 81 15.16 -15.04 22.03
CA ILE A 81 15.92 -13.80 21.82
C ILE A 81 15.71 -13.28 20.40
N TYR A 82 15.91 -14.14 19.40
CA TYR A 82 15.85 -13.75 18.00
C TYR A 82 14.43 -13.32 17.59
N TYR A 83 13.42 -13.99 18.11
CA TYR A 83 12.02 -13.61 17.96
C TYR A 83 11.76 -12.19 18.50
N LYS A 84 12.12 -11.92 19.76
CA LYS A 84 11.93 -10.60 20.38
C LYS A 84 12.77 -9.52 19.68
N TYR A 85 13.96 -9.87 19.21
CA TYR A 85 14.83 -8.99 18.43
C TYR A 85 14.18 -8.57 17.10
N SER A 86 13.63 -9.53 16.34
CA SER A 86 12.88 -9.28 15.10
C SER A 86 11.69 -8.35 15.34
N TYR A 87 10.94 -8.60 16.42
CA TYR A 87 9.82 -7.75 16.82
C TYR A 87 10.24 -6.34 17.25
N CYS A 88 11.44 -6.15 17.82
CA CYS A 88 11.93 -4.79 18.10
C CYS A 88 12.03 -3.96 16.82
N ALA A 89 12.62 -4.53 15.76
CA ALA A 89 12.72 -3.85 14.46
C ALA A 89 11.34 -3.48 13.91
N TYR A 90 10.39 -4.43 13.96
CA TYR A 90 9.01 -4.21 13.56
C TYR A 90 8.35 -3.05 14.33
N TYR A 91 8.45 -3.04 15.67
CA TYR A 91 7.84 -1.99 16.49
C TYR A 91 8.53 -0.62 16.34
N LEU A 92 9.79 -0.60 15.92
CA LEU A 92 10.51 0.61 15.55
C LEU A 92 10.18 1.09 14.14
N LYS A 93 9.31 0.38 13.42
CA LYS A 93 8.92 0.64 12.02
C LYS A 93 10.09 0.53 11.04
N ASP A 94 11.16 -0.14 11.44
CA ASP A 94 12.25 -0.52 10.56
C ASP A 94 11.85 -1.81 9.83
N TYR A 95 10.85 -1.69 8.95
CA TYR A 95 10.20 -2.84 8.31
C TYR A 95 11.13 -3.59 7.36
N MET A 96 12.11 -2.90 6.77
CA MET A 96 13.11 -3.53 5.90
C MET A 96 14.02 -4.44 6.73
N ASN A 97 14.50 -3.98 7.89
CA ASN A 97 15.26 -4.83 8.80
C ASN A 97 14.39 -5.94 9.39
N ALA A 98 13.17 -5.62 9.83
CA ALA A 98 12.25 -6.60 10.39
C ALA A 98 11.94 -7.74 9.42
N GLU A 99 11.70 -7.45 8.14
CA GLU A 99 11.49 -8.49 7.11
C GLU A 99 12.70 -9.43 6.99
N ASN A 100 13.91 -8.87 6.93
CA ASN A 100 15.14 -9.67 6.87
C ASN A 100 15.32 -10.53 8.13
N LEU A 101 15.03 -9.97 9.31
CA LEU A 101 15.11 -10.71 10.56
C LEU A 101 14.06 -11.83 10.62
N PHE A 102 12.81 -11.59 10.23
CA PHE A 102 11.82 -12.67 10.18
C PHE A 102 12.18 -13.75 9.15
N LYS A 103 12.74 -13.38 8.00
CA LYS A 103 13.28 -14.34 7.03
C LYS A 103 14.37 -15.21 7.67
N SER A 104 15.36 -14.60 8.32
CA SER A 104 16.41 -15.35 9.01
C SER A 104 15.89 -16.18 10.18
N PHE A 105 14.83 -15.74 10.88
CA PHE A 105 14.17 -16.56 11.89
C PHE A 105 13.65 -17.88 11.31
N LEU A 106 13.02 -17.84 10.13
CA LEU A 106 12.53 -19.05 9.45
C LEU A 106 13.67 -19.97 8.98
N GLU A 107 14.78 -19.39 8.54
CA GLU A 107 15.97 -20.15 8.11
C GLU A 107 16.66 -20.85 9.30
N ILE A 108 16.72 -20.18 10.45
CA ILE A 108 17.39 -20.69 11.66
C ILE A 108 16.46 -21.63 12.45
N PHE A 109 15.16 -21.34 12.50
CA PHE A 109 14.18 -22.04 13.33
C PHE A 109 12.98 -22.57 12.52
N PRO A 110 13.19 -23.38 11.46
CA PRO A 110 12.10 -23.82 10.56
C PRO A 110 11.02 -24.65 11.25
N ASN A 111 11.37 -25.37 12.33
CA ASN A 111 10.44 -26.20 13.11
C ASN A 111 9.89 -25.49 14.36
N SER A 112 10.08 -24.17 14.47
CA SER A 112 9.54 -23.39 15.58
C SER A 112 8.01 -23.40 15.56
N THR A 113 7.39 -23.47 16.73
CA THR A 113 5.94 -23.24 16.87
C THR A 113 5.54 -21.79 16.54
N ARG A 114 6.52 -20.88 16.40
CA ARG A 114 6.36 -19.48 16.01
C ARG A 114 6.69 -19.25 14.52
N ALA A 115 7.04 -20.30 13.77
CA ALA A 115 7.44 -20.17 12.37
C ALA A 115 6.30 -19.62 11.50
N GLU A 116 5.07 -20.11 11.67
CA GLU A 116 3.90 -19.58 10.97
C GLU A 116 3.72 -18.07 11.22
N GLU A 117 3.80 -17.64 12.48
CA GLU A 117 3.69 -16.22 12.85
C GLU A 117 4.82 -15.39 12.23
N ALA A 118 6.06 -15.88 12.27
CA ALA A 118 7.21 -15.19 11.68
C ALA A 118 7.08 -15.06 10.15
N ASP A 119 6.53 -16.07 9.47
CA ASP A 119 6.31 -16.05 8.02
C ASP A 119 5.24 -15.04 7.63
N TYR A 120 4.12 -15.00 8.36
CA TYR A 120 3.14 -13.94 8.20
C TYR A 120 3.75 -12.55 8.44
N MET A 121 4.50 -12.40 9.54
CA MET A 121 5.10 -11.11 9.90
C MET A 121 6.14 -10.63 8.89
N ARG A 122 6.87 -11.54 8.25
CA ARG A 122 7.75 -11.23 7.12
C ARG A 122 6.96 -10.58 5.99
N GLY A 123 5.87 -11.23 5.54
CA GLY A 123 4.97 -10.68 4.53
C GLY A 123 4.37 -9.35 4.94
N TYR A 124 3.95 -9.21 6.20
CA TYR A 124 3.36 -7.98 6.72
C TYR A 124 4.37 -6.82 6.77
N CYS A 125 5.61 -7.07 7.18
CA CYS A 125 6.67 -6.06 7.14
C CYS A 125 6.94 -5.63 5.70
N PHE A 126 6.92 -6.56 4.75
CA PHE A 126 7.07 -6.24 3.34
C PHE A 126 5.90 -5.40 2.81
N PHE A 127 4.66 -5.72 3.21
CA PHE A 127 3.47 -4.91 2.93
C PHE A 127 3.61 -3.47 3.46
N LYS A 128 4.17 -3.27 4.66
CA LYS A 128 4.38 -1.92 5.21
C LYS A 128 5.40 -1.08 4.44
N GLN A 129 6.21 -1.69 3.60
CA GLN A 129 7.13 -1.01 2.69
C GLN A 129 6.47 -0.65 1.35
N SER A 130 5.27 -1.17 1.07
CA SER A 130 4.53 -0.88 -0.16
C SER A 130 4.15 0.62 -0.23
N PRO A 131 4.63 1.36 -1.24
CA PRO A 131 4.45 2.80 -1.32
C PRO A 131 3.02 3.20 -1.75
N LYS A 132 2.78 4.50 -1.94
CA LYS A 132 1.54 5.01 -2.55
C LYS A 132 1.45 4.60 -4.03
N PRO A 133 0.24 4.51 -4.63
CA PRO A 133 0.04 4.02 -6.01
C PRO A 133 0.91 4.71 -7.07
N GLU A 134 1.22 6.00 -6.90
CA GLU A 134 1.95 6.79 -7.90
C GLU A 134 3.40 6.31 -8.10
N LEU A 135 4.01 5.73 -7.06
CA LEU A 135 5.40 5.31 -7.06
C LEU A 135 5.58 3.90 -7.63
N ASP A 136 6.83 3.43 -7.72
CA ASP A 136 7.17 2.07 -8.13
C ASP A 136 6.49 1.02 -7.23
N GLN A 137 5.89 -0.01 -7.83
CA GLN A 137 5.06 -0.99 -7.12
C GLN A 137 5.75 -2.35 -6.93
N THR A 138 7.08 -2.43 -7.08
CA THR A 138 7.83 -3.69 -6.89
C THR A 138 7.53 -4.33 -5.53
N SER A 139 7.49 -3.52 -4.46
CA SER A 139 7.17 -4.01 -3.12
C SER A 139 5.70 -4.45 -2.98
N THR A 140 4.78 -3.87 -3.74
CA THR A 140 3.36 -4.26 -3.73
C THR A 140 3.18 -5.63 -4.38
N ILE A 141 3.77 -5.83 -5.56
CA ILE A 141 3.69 -7.09 -6.30
C ILE A 141 4.35 -8.23 -5.50
N ARG A 142 5.53 -7.98 -4.92
CA ARG A 142 6.20 -8.98 -4.09
C ARG A 142 5.46 -9.26 -2.79
N THR A 143 4.76 -8.29 -2.20
CA THR A 143 3.86 -8.54 -1.04
C THR A 143 2.80 -9.57 -1.40
N MET A 144 2.12 -9.41 -2.54
CA MET A 144 1.08 -10.35 -2.97
C MET A 144 1.63 -11.76 -3.11
N GLY A 145 2.82 -11.92 -3.70
CA GLY A 145 3.48 -13.22 -3.84
C GLY A 145 3.83 -13.86 -2.49
N ILE A 146 4.35 -13.08 -1.54
CA ILE A 146 4.69 -13.58 -0.19
C ILE A 146 3.43 -14.01 0.56
N MET A 147 2.37 -13.18 0.54
CA MET A 147 1.11 -13.52 1.20
C MET A 147 0.43 -14.74 0.57
N GLN A 148 0.47 -14.86 -0.76
CA GLN A 148 -0.07 -16.04 -1.43
C GLN A 148 0.71 -17.30 -1.07
N THR A 149 2.04 -17.19 -0.96
CA THR A 149 2.89 -18.29 -0.50
C THR A 149 2.50 -18.70 0.91
N PHE A 150 2.37 -17.74 1.84
CA PHE A 150 1.92 -17.99 3.21
C PHE A 150 0.58 -18.75 3.26
N ILE A 151 -0.42 -18.31 2.50
CA ILE A 151 -1.74 -18.97 2.42
C ILE A 151 -1.60 -20.42 1.94
N ASN A 152 -0.76 -20.64 0.92
CA ASN A 152 -0.56 -21.96 0.33
C ASN A 152 0.21 -22.92 1.26
N THR A 153 1.18 -22.40 2.02
CA THR A 153 2.03 -23.22 2.90
C THR A 153 1.42 -23.47 4.28
N HIS A 154 0.48 -22.61 4.72
CA HIS A 154 -0.19 -22.72 6.03
C HIS A 154 -1.72 -22.85 5.87
N PRO A 155 -2.21 -23.92 5.22
CA PRO A 155 -3.64 -24.14 5.07
C PRO A 155 -4.32 -24.27 6.44
N GLY A 156 -5.40 -23.50 6.65
CA GLY A 156 -6.13 -23.46 7.92
C GLY A 156 -5.60 -22.47 8.95
N SER A 157 -4.53 -21.72 8.66
CA SER A 157 -4.07 -20.63 9.53
C SER A 157 -5.19 -19.61 9.77
N ALA A 158 -5.32 -19.16 11.02
CA ALA A 158 -6.21 -18.05 11.38
C ALA A 158 -5.81 -16.73 10.70
N ARG A 159 -4.56 -16.59 10.25
CA ARG A 159 -4.03 -15.41 9.54
C ARG A 159 -4.37 -15.39 8.05
N ASN A 160 -4.87 -16.48 7.48
CA ASN A 160 -5.18 -16.54 6.04
C ASN A 160 -6.17 -15.46 5.62
N LYS A 161 -7.15 -15.13 6.47
CA LYS A 161 -8.08 -14.03 6.21
C LYS A 161 -7.36 -12.68 6.08
N GLU A 162 -6.49 -12.35 7.04
CA GLU A 162 -5.73 -11.09 7.00
C GLU A 162 -4.74 -11.06 5.82
N ALA A 163 -4.12 -12.20 5.48
CA ALA A 163 -3.23 -12.31 4.33
C ALA A 163 -3.98 -12.06 3.01
N THR A 164 -5.20 -12.62 2.85
CA THR A 164 -6.07 -12.35 1.69
C THR A 164 -6.46 -10.88 1.62
N GLU A 165 -6.86 -10.27 2.74
CA GLU A 165 -7.19 -8.83 2.79
C GLU A 165 -6.00 -7.96 2.34
N ILE A 166 -4.77 -8.32 2.72
CA ILE A 166 -3.56 -7.61 2.26
C ILE A 166 -3.35 -7.78 0.74
N ILE A 167 -3.58 -8.97 0.19
CA ILE A 167 -3.52 -9.19 -1.26
C ILE A 167 -4.54 -8.29 -1.98
N ASP A 168 -5.75 -8.18 -1.47
CA ASP A 168 -6.81 -7.35 -2.06
C ASP A 168 -6.46 -5.86 -2.01
N ILE A 169 -5.93 -5.37 -0.87
CA ILE A 169 -5.42 -3.99 -0.76
C ILE A 169 -4.30 -3.73 -1.77
N CYS A 170 -3.41 -4.70 -1.97
CA CYS A 170 -2.34 -4.59 -2.97
C CYS A 170 -2.90 -4.55 -4.40
N ARG A 171 -3.91 -5.35 -4.72
CA ARG A 171 -4.59 -5.34 -6.03
C ARG A 171 -5.28 -4.00 -6.29
N GLU A 172 -6.04 -3.49 -5.33
CA GLU A 172 -6.70 -2.18 -5.42
C GLU A 172 -5.68 -1.05 -5.66
N LYS A 173 -4.51 -1.15 -5.02
CA LYS A 173 -3.42 -0.18 -5.19
C LYS A 173 -2.86 -0.19 -6.62
N LEU A 174 -2.66 -1.38 -7.20
CA LEU A 174 -2.20 -1.53 -8.58
C LEU A 174 -3.26 -1.00 -9.56
N GLU A 175 -4.52 -1.40 -9.39
CA GLU A 175 -5.63 -0.91 -10.19
C GLU A 175 -5.74 0.63 -10.13
N THR A 176 -5.60 1.21 -8.93
CA THR A 176 -5.62 2.67 -8.76
C THR A 176 -4.49 3.35 -9.52
N LYS A 177 -3.30 2.75 -9.57
CA LYS A 177 -2.16 3.28 -10.33
C LYS A 177 -2.48 3.28 -11.82
N ASP A 178 -2.94 2.15 -12.34
CA ASP A 178 -3.21 1.97 -13.76
C ASP A 178 -4.36 2.87 -14.22
N ARG A 179 -5.42 2.99 -13.40
CA ARG A 179 -6.53 3.91 -13.61
C ARG A 179 -6.07 5.37 -13.68
N LYS A 180 -5.18 5.80 -12.77
CA LYS A 180 -4.62 7.16 -12.79
C LYS A 180 -3.79 7.41 -14.04
N SER A 181 -3.06 6.41 -14.53
CA SER A 181 -2.31 6.49 -15.79
C SER A 181 -3.25 6.65 -16.99
N ALA A 182 -4.30 5.83 -17.07
CA ALA A 182 -5.31 5.91 -18.14
C ALA A 182 -6.06 7.26 -18.14
N LEU A 183 -6.42 7.76 -16.96
CA LEU A 183 -7.03 9.08 -16.79
C LEU A 183 -6.10 10.19 -17.25
N LEU A 184 -4.81 10.13 -16.90
CA LEU A 184 -3.84 11.13 -17.34
C LEU A 184 -3.74 11.22 -18.87
N TYR A 185 -3.73 10.09 -19.57
CA TYR A 185 -3.75 10.09 -21.04
C TYR A 185 -5.00 10.78 -21.59
N TYR A 186 -6.16 10.55 -20.98
CA TYR A 186 -7.42 11.17 -21.38
C TYR A 186 -7.37 12.69 -21.17
N ASP A 187 -6.94 13.14 -19.99
CA ASP A 187 -6.86 14.55 -19.61
C ASP A 187 -5.86 15.34 -20.48
N LEU A 188 -4.78 14.68 -20.95
CA LEU A 188 -3.81 15.24 -21.89
C LEU A 188 -4.30 15.25 -23.35
N GLY A 189 -5.50 14.75 -23.63
CA GLY A 189 -6.05 14.62 -24.98
C GLY A 189 -5.41 13.52 -25.82
N GLN A 190 -4.61 12.63 -25.21
CA GLN A 190 -4.01 11.47 -25.86
C GLN A 190 -5.02 10.33 -25.94
N PHE A 191 -6.15 10.57 -26.61
CA PHE A 191 -7.33 9.72 -26.54
C PHE A 191 -7.11 8.28 -27.02
N ARG A 192 -6.28 8.06 -28.05
CA ARG A 192 -5.91 6.70 -28.47
C ARG A 192 -5.18 5.94 -27.36
N ALA A 193 -4.22 6.58 -26.70
CA ALA A 193 -3.47 5.98 -25.60
C ALA A 193 -4.37 5.73 -24.39
N ALA A 194 -5.27 6.67 -24.09
CA ALA A 194 -6.28 6.50 -23.04
C ALA A 194 -7.17 5.29 -23.29
N GLY A 195 -7.70 5.13 -24.51
CA GLY A 195 -8.52 3.96 -24.88
C GLY A 195 -7.77 2.65 -24.66
N VAL A 196 -6.53 2.55 -25.15
CA VAL A 196 -5.68 1.37 -24.94
C VAL A 196 -5.41 1.11 -23.46
N ALA A 197 -5.10 2.16 -22.68
CA ALA A 197 -4.81 2.03 -21.25
C ALA A 197 -6.04 1.58 -20.45
N TYR A 198 -7.23 2.09 -20.76
CA TYR A 198 -8.47 1.61 -20.13
C TYR A 198 -8.85 0.18 -20.57
N THR A 199 -8.55 -0.21 -21.81
CA THR A 199 -8.71 -1.61 -22.25
C THR A 199 -7.81 -2.55 -21.46
N GLU A 200 -6.54 -2.18 -21.28
CA GLU A 200 -5.60 -2.95 -20.46
C GLU A 200 -6.04 -3.04 -19.00
N LEU A 201 -6.53 -1.93 -18.44
CA LEU A 201 -7.11 -1.89 -17.11
C LEU A 201 -8.29 -2.86 -16.97
N LEU A 202 -9.21 -2.88 -17.93
CA LEU A 202 -10.37 -3.77 -17.92
C LEU A 202 -9.98 -5.25 -18.07
N ASN A 203 -8.90 -5.54 -18.80
CA ASN A 203 -8.39 -6.90 -18.97
C ASN A 203 -7.62 -7.39 -17.74
N SER A 204 -6.87 -6.50 -17.10
CA SER A 204 -6.10 -6.81 -15.89
C SER A 204 -6.98 -6.94 -14.65
N TYR A 205 -8.09 -6.20 -14.60
CA TYR A 205 -9.02 -6.18 -13.46
C TYR A 205 -10.48 -6.42 -13.91
N PRO A 206 -10.79 -7.60 -14.48
CA PRO A 206 -12.11 -7.87 -15.07
C PRO A 206 -13.25 -7.91 -14.03
N GLU A 207 -12.92 -8.27 -12.78
CA GLU A 207 -13.85 -8.33 -11.64
C GLU A 207 -13.94 -7.00 -10.88
N SER A 208 -13.31 -5.93 -11.39
CA SER A 208 -13.38 -4.61 -10.74
C SER A 208 -14.81 -4.11 -10.68
N VAL A 209 -15.18 -3.54 -9.53
CA VAL A 209 -16.45 -2.81 -9.37
C VAL A 209 -16.56 -1.58 -10.27
N GLN A 210 -15.45 -1.16 -10.90
CA GLN A 210 -15.37 -0.06 -11.86
C GLN A 210 -15.29 -0.55 -13.31
N ALA A 211 -15.44 -1.85 -13.58
CA ALA A 211 -15.25 -2.42 -14.92
C ALA A 211 -16.16 -1.79 -15.98
N ASP A 212 -17.41 -1.49 -15.64
CA ASP A 212 -18.35 -0.80 -16.54
C ASP A 212 -17.90 0.65 -16.81
N ASN A 213 -17.46 1.37 -15.79
CA ASN A 213 -16.87 2.70 -15.93
C ASN A 213 -15.62 2.69 -16.83
N TYR A 214 -14.73 1.72 -16.67
CA TYR A 214 -13.56 1.57 -17.55
C TYR A 214 -13.99 1.34 -19.00
N LYS A 215 -14.97 0.47 -19.25
CA LYS A 215 -15.51 0.26 -20.60
C LYS A 215 -16.14 1.53 -21.18
N LEU A 216 -16.85 2.32 -20.38
CA LEU A 216 -17.36 3.62 -20.80
C LEU A 216 -16.22 4.59 -21.13
N MET A 217 -15.13 4.59 -20.36
CA MET A 217 -13.96 5.42 -20.64
C MET A 217 -13.23 4.99 -21.93
N ILE A 218 -13.23 3.70 -22.27
CA ILE A 218 -12.77 3.20 -23.58
C ILE A 218 -13.59 3.83 -24.71
N ILE A 219 -14.93 3.75 -24.61
CA ILE A 219 -15.87 4.34 -25.58
C ILE A 219 -15.61 5.84 -25.74
N LYS A 220 -15.57 6.59 -24.63
CA LYS A 220 -15.29 8.04 -24.63
C LYS A 220 -13.97 8.36 -25.29
N SER A 221 -12.93 7.61 -24.95
CA SER A 221 -11.59 7.79 -25.50
C SER A 221 -11.58 7.58 -27.02
N TYR A 222 -12.12 6.46 -27.51
CA TYR A 222 -12.14 6.21 -28.95
C TYR A 222 -13.07 7.15 -29.73
N TYR A 223 -14.16 7.60 -29.13
CA TYR A 223 -15.01 8.63 -29.74
C TYR A 223 -14.26 9.95 -29.92
N ARG A 224 -13.58 10.44 -28.89
CA ARG A 224 -12.76 11.66 -28.98
C ARG A 224 -11.59 11.49 -29.94
N PHE A 225 -11.00 10.31 -30.00
CA PHE A 225 -9.99 9.98 -31.00
C PHE A 225 -10.56 10.09 -32.40
N ALA A 226 -11.72 9.48 -32.68
CA ALA A 226 -12.41 9.56 -33.97
C ALA A 226 -12.75 11.01 -34.34
N GLU A 227 -13.32 11.79 -33.42
CA GLU A 227 -13.71 13.18 -33.64
C GLU A 227 -12.54 14.08 -34.08
N LEU A 228 -11.35 13.87 -33.50
CA LEU A 228 -10.14 14.66 -33.79
C LEU A 228 -9.29 14.07 -34.93
N SER A 229 -9.80 13.07 -35.63
CA SER A 229 -9.11 12.43 -36.74
C SER A 229 -9.33 13.14 -38.06
N ILE A 230 -8.41 12.95 -39.00
CA ILE A 230 -8.66 13.27 -40.41
C ILE A 230 -9.84 12.44 -40.94
N GLU A 231 -10.62 13.02 -41.84
CA GLU A 231 -11.88 12.48 -42.35
C GLU A 231 -11.75 11.02 -42.84
N GLU A 232 -10.70 10.73 -43.61
CA GLU A 232 -10.39 9.39 -44.13
C GLU A 232 -10.31 8.30 -43.04
N LYS A 233 -9.96 8.68 -41.81
CA LYS A 233 -9.83 7.77 -40.67
C LYS A 233 -11.02 7.83 -39.71
N GLN A 234 -11.90 8.82 -39.83
CA GLN A 234 -13.01 9.01 -38.91
C GLN A 234 -13.99 7.83 -38.95
N LYS A 235 -14.35 7.36 -40.15
CA LYS A 235 -15.31 6.28 -40.33
C LYS A 235 -14.90 5.00 -39.59
N GLU A 236 -13.69 4.50 -39.88
CA GLU A 236 -13.09 3.33 -39.23
C GLU A 236 -13.06 3.48 -37.69
N ARG A 237 -12.71 4.68 -37.20
CA ARG A 237 -12.62 4.95 -35.76
C ARG A 237 -14.00 5.03 -35.10
N TYR A 238 -15.02 5.58 -35.76
CA TYR A 238 -16.39 5.53 -35.26
C TYR A 238 -16.97 4.10 -35.28
N GLU A 239 -16.61 3.27 -36.26
CA GLU A 239 -16.96 1.85 -36.27
C GLU A 239 -16.36 1.13 -35.06
N GLN A 240 -15.12 1.47 -34.66
CA GLN A 240 -14.55 0.99 -33.41
C GLN A 240 -15.41 1.39 -32.20
N VAL A 241 -15.84 2.66 -32.10
CA VAL A 241 -16.72 3.10 -30.99
C VAL A 241 -18.02 2.28 -30.92
N ILE A 242 -18.62 1.99 -32.08
CA ILE A 242 -19.83 1.17 -32.18
C ILE A 242 -19.58 -0.23 -31.60
N ASN A 243 -18.46 -0.87 -31.96
CA ASN A 243 -18.11 -2.19 -31.43
C ASN A 243 -17.95 -2.15 -29.90
N GLU A 244 -17.26 -1.14 -29.37
CA GLU A 244 -17.06 -0.97 -27.93
C GLU A 244 -18.40 -0.74 -27.19
N CYS A 245 -19.36 -0.04 -27.79
CA CYS A 245 -20.71 0.17 -27.23
C CYS A 245 -21.53 -1.13 -27.21
N ASN A 246 -21.42 -1.94 -28.27
CA ASN A 246 -22.09 -3.25 -28.32
C ASN A 246 -21.51 -4.17 -27.23
N GLU A 247 -20.19 -4.25 -27.12
CA GLU A 247 -19.54 -5.02 -26.07
C GLU A 247 -19.87 -4.52 -24.66
N PHE A 248 -20.05 -3.20 -24.48
CA PHE A 248 -20.54 -2.65 -23.21
C PHE A 248 -21.92 -3.21 -22.88
N THR A 249 -22.83 -3.21 -23.84
CA THR A 249 -24.20 -3.70 -23.65
C THR A 249 -24.23 -5.19 -23.33
N ASP A 250 -23.38 -5.96 -24.00
CA ASP A 250 -23.28 -7.41 -23.80
C ASP A 250 -22.69 -7.76 -22.43
N ARG A 251 -21.62 -7.07 -22.01
CA ARG A 251 -20.93 -7.33 -20.74
C ARG A 251 -21.62 -6.72 -19.53
N PHE A 252 -22.29 -5.58 -19.69
CA PHE A 252 -22.86 -4.79 -18.59
C PHE A 252 -24.33 -4.42 -18.85
N PRO A 253 -25.23 -5.39 -19.10
CA PRO A 253 -26.60 -5.14 -19.52
C PRO A 253 -27.41 -4.32 -18.50
N ASP A 254 -27.09 -4.46 -17.21
CA ASP A 254 -27.76 -3.80 -16.08
C ASP A 254 -27.02 -2.55 -15.57
N SER A 255 -25.93 -2.12 -16.23
CA SER A 255 -25.18 -0.95 -15.79
C SER A 255 -26.01 0.32 -15.91
N LYS A 256 -25.92 1.18 -14.89
CA LYS A 256 -26.52 2.52 -14.88
C LYS A 256 -25.94 3.43 -15.97
N LEU A 257 -24.76 3.09 -16.50
CA LEU A 257 -24.04 3.84 -17.53
C LEU A 257 -24.50 3.48 -18.96
N LYS A 258 -25.38 2.49 -19.12
CA LYS A 258 -25.86 2.02 -20.44
C LYS A 258 -26.41 3.15 -21.33
N LYS A 259 -27.20 4.07 -20.75
CA LYS A 259 -27.74 5.22 -21.49
C LYS A 259 -26.64 6.07 -22.13
N GLU A 260 -25.54 6.27 -21.42
CA GLU A 260 -24.43 7.07 -21.92
C GLU A 260 -23.67 6.33 -23.03
N ALA A 261 -23.50 5.00 -22.91
CA ALA A 261 -22.97 4.19 -24.00
C ALA A 261 -23.86 4.24 -25.26
N ASP A 262 -25.18 4.16 -25.09
CA ASP A 262 -26.16 4.26 -26.18
C ASP A 262 -26.12 5.64 -26.87
N GLU A 263 -25.84 6.72 -26.14
CA GLU A 263 -25.65 8.06 -26.70
C GLU A 263 -24.43 8.09 -27.64
N PHE A 264 -23.29 7.54 -27.23
CA PHE A 264 -22.10 7.43 -28.07
C PHE A 264 -22.30 6.53 -29.29
N LEU A 265 -23.05 5.44 -29.15
CA LEU A 265 -23.46 4.58 -30.26
C LEU A 265 -24.22 5.38 -31.33
N ASN A 266 -25.24 6.13 -30.91
CA ASN A 266 -26.08 6.95 -31.80
C ASN A 266 -25.27 8.08 -32.47
N LEU A 267 -24.42 8.77 -31.70
CA LEU A 267 -23.54 9.82 -32.23
C LEU A 267 -22.57 9.28 -33.28
N SER A 268 -22.00 8.09 -33.04
CA SER A 268 -21.05 7.46 -33.96
C SER A 268 -21.73 7.05 -35.27
N GLN A 269 -22.92 6.42 -35.19
CA GLN A 269 -23.72 6.08 -36.37
C GLN A 269 -24.13 7.31 -37.19
N LYS A 270 -24.50 8.41 -36.53
CA LYS A 270 -24.83 9.68 -37.20
C LYS A 270 -23.63 10.26 -37.93
N ASN A 271 -22.44 10.25 -37.32
CA ASN A 271 -21.22 10.74 -37.95
C ASN A 271 -20.83 9.91 -39.17
N ILE A 272 -20.91 8.57 -39.10
CA ILE A 272 -20.65 7.70 -40.27
C ILE A 272 -21.60 8.01 -41.43
N LYS A 273 -22.91 8.19 -41.16
CA LYS A 273 -23.89 8.57 -42.20
C LYS A 273 -23.55 9.90 -42.86
N ARG A 274 -23.11 10.89 -42.08
CA ARG A 274 -22.67 12.20 -42.59
C ARG A 274 -21.45 12.07 -43.51
N LEU A 275 -20.42 11.34 -43.08
CA LEU A 275 -19.19 11.13 -43.84
C LEU A 275 -19.45 10.42 -45.18
N ASN A 276 -20.31 9.40 -45.19
CA ASN A 276 -20.68 8.73 -46.44
C ASN A 276 -21.40 9.68 -47.42
N ASN A 277 -22.27 10.56 -46.92
CA ASN A 277 -22.98 11.54 -47.75
C ASN A 277 -22.07 12.64 -48.30
N GLU A 278 -21.04 13.04 -47.53
CA GLU A 278 -20.05 14.03 -47.96
C GLU A 278 -19.15 13.45 -49.06
N GLN A 279 -18.69 12.19 -48.92
CA GLN A 279 -17.89 11.50 -49.93
C GLN A 279 -18.61 11.34 -51.28
N ILE A 280 -19.92 11.04 -51.26
CA ILE A 280 -20.73 10.94 -52.49
C ILE A 280 -20.76 12.27 -53.26
N LYS A 281 -20.77 13.40 -52.54
CA LYS A 281 -20.81 14.74 -53.16
C LYS A 281 -19.48 15.18 -53.76
N THR A 282 -18.35 14.79 -53.18
CA THR A 282 -17.01 15.11 -53.72
C THR A 282 -16.62 14.23 -54.91
N SER A 283 -17.23 13.06 -55.07
CA SER A 283 -16.99 12.15 -56.20
C SER A 283 -17.85 12.43 -57.45
N ALA A 284 -18.83 13.33 -57.36
CA ALA A 284 -19.77 13.69 -58.43
C ALA A 284 -19.35 15.00 -59.12
#